data_AF-A0A7S0TZJ6-F1
#
_entry.id   AF-A0A7S0TZJ6-F1
#
_cell.length_a   1.000
_cell.length_b   1.000
_cell.length_c   1.000
_cell.angle_alpha   90.00
_cell.angle_beta   90.00
_cell.angle_gamma   90.00
#
_symmetry.space_group_name_H-M   'P 1'
#
loop_
_entity.id
_entity.type
_entity.pdbx_description
1 polymer ?
#
loop_
_entity_poly.entity_id
_entity_poly.type
_entity_poly.pdbx_seq_one_letter_code
_entity_poly.pdbx_strand_id
1 'polypeptide(L)'
;AAGEVEMIHKPKTAQKIAIDYARTAKKIDIKGLKQSLWTSLEAGSMGDVGGDYECPPPGGEGGSVLFSECMKKVDGAAFPDVSVSYCFICLLHLANEKSLTIFGDGQERGGD
;
A
#
# COMPACT_ATOMS: atom_id res chain seq x y z
N ALA A 1 16.79 43.45 -44.29
CA ALA A 1 16.53 42.07 -43.84
C ALA A 1 15.58 42.15 -42.64
N ALA A 2 14.30 41.88 -42.84
CA ALA A 2 13.30 41.90 -41.77
C ALA A 2 13.32 40.52 -41.10
N GLY A 3 13.67 40.48 -39.81
CA GLY A 3 13.67 39.26 -39.01
C GLY A 3 12.23 38.86 -38.69
N GLU A 4 11.82 37.70 -39.18
CA GLU A 4 10.56 37.07 -38.87
C GLU A 4 10.59 36.56 -37.43
N VAL A 5 9.77 37.14 -36.56
CA VAL A 5 9.61 36.70 -35.18
C VAL A 5 8.65 35.53 -35.14
N GLU A 6 9.18 34.33 -34.94
CA GLU A 6 8.43 33.10 -34.78
C GLU A 6 7.60 33.14 -33.48
N MET A 7 6.27 33.09 -33.60
CA MET A 7 5.36 33.08 -32.46
C MET A 7 5.38 31.71 -31.75
N ILE A 8 5.92 31.69 -30.54
CA ILE A 8 5.90 30.51 -29.66
C ILE A 8 4.47 30.21 -29.14
N HIS A 9 4.11 28.91 -29.14
CA HIS A 9 2.80 28.42 -28.71
C HIS A 9 2.56 28.63 -27.20
N LYS A 10 1.29 28.87 -26.83
CA LYS A 10 0.89 29.05 -25.43
C LYS A 10 1.25 27.81 -24.60
N PRO A 11 1.96 27.96 -23.47
CA PRO A 11 2.35 26.83 -22.62
C PRO A 11 1.13 26.12 -22.04
N LYS A 12 1.22 24.79 -21.88
CA LYS A 12 0.18 23.97 -21.27
C LYS A 12 0.00 24.39 -19.81
N THR A 13 -1.16 24.93 -19.47
CA THR A 13 -1.52 25.27 -18.09
C THR A 13 -2.04 24.03 -17.36
N ALA A 14 -1.54 23.77 -16.16
CA ALA A 14 -2.06 22.70 -15.31
C ALA A 14 -3.53 22.96 -14.95
N GLN A 15 -4.32 21.89 -14.83
CA GLN A 15 -5.69 21.99 -14.34
C GLN A 15 -5.70 22.46 -12.88
N LYS A 16 -6.62 23.40 -12.58
CA LYS A 16 -6.90 23.76 -11.19
C LYS A 16 -7.70 22.63 -10.55
N ILE A 17 -7.06 21.91 -9.65
CA ILE A 17 -7.70 20.89 -8.81
C ILE A 17 -8.09 21.57 -7.50
N ALA A 18 -9.38 21.54 -7.16
CA ALA A 18 -9.85 21.95 -5.85
C ALA A 18 -9.48 20.86 -4.85
N ILE A 19 -8.60 21.17 -3.90
CA ILE A 19 -8.16 20.24 -2.85
C ILE A 19 -8.88 20.63 -1.57
N ASP A 20 -9.70 19.72 -1.05
CA ASP A 20 -10.35 19.91 0.23
C ASP A 20 -9.33 19.89 1.38
N TYR A 21 -9.59 20.69 2.41
CA TYR A 21 -8.76 20.80 3.60
C TYR A 21 -9.49 20.29 4.83
N ALA A 22 -8.76 19.62 5.72
CA ALA A 22 -9.31 19.19 7.00
C ALA A 22 -9.52 20.38 7.93
N ARG A 23 -10.71 20.48 8.54
CA ARG A 23 -11.05 21.52 9.54
C ARG A 23 -10.84 21.05 10.98
N THR A 24 -10.69 19.75 11.18
CA THR A 24 -10.55 19.09 12.48
C THR A 24 -9.51 17.98 12.38
N ALA A 25 -8.88 17.68 13.52
CA ALA A 25 -7.99 16.54 13.63
C ALA A 25 -8.79 15.23 13.46
N LYS A 26 -8.31 14.35 12.57
CA LYS A 26 -8.88 13.02 12.35
C LYS A 26 -8.28 12.05 13.36
N LYS A 27 -9.14 11.32 14.07
CA LYS A 27 -8.72 10.28 15.02
C LYS A 27 -8.86 8.92 14.35
N ILE A 28 -7.75 8.20 14.23
CA ILE A 28 -7.70 6.86 13.64
C ILE A 28 -7.48 5.85 14.77
N ASP A 29 -8.28 4.79 14.81
CA ASP A 29 -8.07 3.68 15.74
C ASP A 29 -7.01 2.71 15.20
N ILE A 30 -5.75 2.96 15.56
CA ILE A 30 -4.62 2.13 15.14
C ILE A 30 -4.71 0.72 15.73
N LYS A 31 -5.26 0.56 16.94
CA LYS A 31 -5.34 -0.75 17.58
C LYS A 31 -6.35 -1.63 16.84
N GLY A 32 -7.54 -1.09 16.58
CA GLY A 32 -8.56 -1.78 15.79
C GLY A 32 -8.08 -2.12 14.38
N LEU A 33 -7.36 -1.18 13.72
CA LEU A 33 -6.79 -1.41 12.40
C LEU A 33 -5.76 -2.54 12.40
N LYS A 34 -4.79 -2.52 13.32
CA LYS A 34 -3.77 -3.59 13.46
C LYS A 34 -4.43 -4.95 13.70
N GLN A 35 -5.46 -4.99 14.55
CA GLN A 35 -6.17 -6.23 14.85
C GLN A 35 -6.93 -6.77 13.63
N SER A 36 -7.63 -5.91 12.88
CA SER A 36 -8.31 -6.28 11.63
C SER A 36 -7.32 -6.84 10.59
N LEU A 37 -6.18 -6.15 10.40
CA LEU A 37 -5.11 -6.61 9.52
C LEU A 37 -4.55 -7.97 9.94
N TRP A 38 -4.26 -8.14 11.23
CA TRP A 38 -3.74 -9.40 11.77
C TRP A 38 -4.73 -10.57 11.59
N THR A 39 -6.01 -10.39 11.94
CA THR A 39 -7.04 -11.41 11.75
C THR A 39 -7.16 -11.83 10.28
N SER A 40 -7.05 -10.87 9.35
CA SER A 40 -7.06 -11.14 7.91
C SER A 40 -5.88 -12.00 7.45
N LEU A 41 -4.69 -11.78 8.02
CA LEU A 41 -3.49 -12.56 7.75
C LEU A 41 -3.59 -13.98 8.31
N GLU A 42 -4.07 -14.13 9.56
CA GLU A 42 -4.30 -15.45 10.17
C GLU A 42 -5.33 -16.26 9.39
N ALA A 43 -6.42 -15.63 8.95
CA ALA A 43 -7.44 -16.30 8.13
C ALA A 43 -6.94 -16.66 6.73
N GLY A 44 -6.03 -15.85 6.15
CA GLY A 44 -5.41 -16.13 4.85
C GLY A 44 -4.40 -17.29 4.90
N SER A 45 -3.79 -17.53 6.06
CA SER A 45 -2.83 -18.64 6.26
C SER A 45 -3.45 -20.04 6.13
N MET A 46 -4.79 -20.17 6.14
CA MET A 46 -5.49 -21.44 5.92
C MET A 46 -5.87 -21.69 4.46
N GLY A 47 -5.66 -20.72 3.56
CA GLY A 47 -5.91 -20.86 2.14
C GLY A 47 -4.65 -21.28 1.40
N ASP A 48 -4.73 -22.41 0.69
CA ASP A 48 -3.74 -22.89 -0.28
C ASP A 48 -3.57 -21.84 -1.40
N VAL A 49 -2.63 -20.89 -1.21
CA VAL A 49 -2.20 -19.99 -2.28
C VAL A 49 -1.07 -20.70 -3.01
N GLY A 50 -1.45 -21.55 -3.97
CA GLY A 50 -0.55 -22.16 -4.95
C GLY A 50 0.00 -21.12 -5.92
N GLY A 51 0.84 -20.22 -5.41
CA GLY A 51 1.60 -19.25 -6.18
C GLY A 51 3.06 -19.67 -6.25
N ASP A 52 3.58 -19.72 -7.46
CA ASP A 52 4.96 -19.96 -7.91
C ASP A 52 6.00 -18.93 -7.42
N TYR A 53 5.85 -18.38 -6.22
CA TYR A 53 6.90 -17.63 -5.54
C TYR A 53 7.80 -18.62 -4.77
N GLU A 54 8.96 -18.95 -5.33
CA GLU A 54 9.99 -19.70 -4.59
C GLU A 54 10.56 -18.84 -3.46
N CYS A 55 10.01 -18.94 -2.25
CA CYS A 55 10.78 -18.83 -1.00
C CYS A 55 10.03 -19.39 0.23
N PRO A 56 10.32 -20.64 0.64
CA PRO A 56 10.42 -21.01 2.06
C PRO A 56 11.70 -21.85 2.36
N PRO A 57 12.20 -22.09 3.62
CA PRO A 57 12.08 -21.45 4.96
C PRO A 57 13.44 -21.32 5.75
N PRO A 58 13.48 -20.91 7.05
CA PRO A 58 13.52 -21.94 8.12
C PRO A 58 12.69 -21.57 9.36
N GLY A 59 11.63 -22.34 9.62
CA GLY A 59 11.02 -22.45 10.96
C GLY A 59 9.60 -21.93 11.17
N GLY A 60 8.89 -21.45 10.14
CA GLY A 60 7.51 -20.97 10.28
C GLY A 60 6.52 -21.73 9.40
N GLU A 61 5.63 -22.51 10.02
CA GLU A 61 4.44 -23.09 9.38
C GLU A 61 3.38 -21.99 9.19
N GLY A 62 3.57 -21.11 8.20
CA GLY A 62 2.67 -19.98 7.96
C GLY A 62 2.41 -19.75 6.47
N GLY A 63 1.15 -19.56 6.10
CA GLY A 63 0.75 -19.21 4.73
C GLY A 63 1.16 -17.78 4.39
N SER A 64 1.35 -17.51 3.10
CA SER A 64 1.58 -16.15 2.61
C SER A 64 0.26 -15.49 2.22
N VAL A 65 0.20 -14.17 2.32
CA VAL A 65 -0.97 -13.39 1.91
C VAL A 65 -0.49 -12.16 1.17
N LEU A 66 -1.10 -11.86 0.03
CA LEU A 66 -0.79 -10.65 -0.74
C LEU A 66 -1.32 -9.40 -0.01
N PHE A 67 -0.53 -8.33 -0.01
CA PHE A 67 -0.93 -7.07 0.63
C PHE A 67 -2.25 -6.52 0.07
N SER A 68 -2.47 -6.64 -1.24
CA SER A 68 -3.71 -6.21 -1.89
C SER A 68 -4.93 -6.99 -1.40
N GLU A 69 -4.80 -8.28 -1.09
CA GLU A 69 -5.89 -9.08 -0.53
C GLU A 69 -6.18 -8.72 0.92
N CYS A 70 -5.13 -8.48 1.70
CA CYS A 70 -5.28 -8.01 3.08
C CYS A 70 -6.02 -6.66 3.11
N MET A 71 -5.75 -5.77 2.15
CA MET A 71 -6.42 -4.47 2.06
C MET A 71 -7.89 -4.57 1.64
N LYS A 72 -8.24 -5.52 0.76
CA LYS A 72 -9.65 -5.77 0.38
C LYS A 72 -10.51 -6.21 1.57
N LYS A 73 -9.90 -6.85 2.56
CA LYS A 73 -10.57 -7.31 3.79
C LYS A 73 -10.66 -6.23 4.87
N VAL A 74 -9.95 -5.11 4.73
CA VAL A 74 -10.08 -3.97 5.63
C VAL A 74 -11.31 -3.17 5.21
N ASP A 75 -12.28 -3.07 6.11
CA ASP A 75 -13.50 -2.30 5.87
C ASP A 75 -13.19 -0.81 5.73
N GLY A 76 -13.21 -0.30 4.49
CA GLY A 76 -13.03 1.12 4.22
C GLY A 76 -14.10 2.01 4.87
N ALA A 77 -15.27 1.46 5.19
CA ALA A 77 -16.31 2.15 5.95
C ALA A 77 -15.98 2.27 7.45
N ALA A 78 -15.30 1.28 8.02
CA ALA A 78 -14.83 1.33 9.42
C ALA A 78 -13.61 2.24 9.56
N PHE A 79 -12.83 2.39 8.49
CA PHE A 79 -11.58 3.14 8.46
C PHE A 79 -11.53 4.15 7.29
N PRO A 80 -12.45 5.15 7.23
CA PRO A 80 -12.62 6.02 6.07
C PRO A 80 -11.42 6.93 5.80
N ASP A 81 -10.61 7.20 6.84
CA ASP A 81 -9.44 8.06 6.77
C ASP A 81 -8.12 7.27 6.66
N VAL A 82 -8.20 5.95 6.48
CA VAL A 82 -7.02 5.09 6.36
C VAL A 82 -6.62 4.97 4.90
N SER A 83 -5.37 5.35 4.64
CA SER A 83 -4.74 5.19 3.33
C SER A 83 -3.93 3.90 3.26
N VAL A 84 -3.55 3.52 2.03
CA VAL A 84 -2.60 2.44 1.74
C VAL A 84 -1.34 2.55 2.61
N SER A 85 -0.79 3.75 2.74
CA SER A 85 0.40 4.02 3.55
C SER A 85 0.19 3.71 5.03
N TYR A 86 -0.98 4.04 5.60
CA TYR A 86 -1.29 3.72 6.99
C TYR A 86 -1.37 2.22 7.24
N CYS A 87 -2.01 1.47 6.34
CA CYS A 87 -2.03 0.01 6.42
C CYS A 87 -0.62 -0.57 6.36
N PHE A 88 0.22 -0.07 5.46
CA PHE A 88 1.60 -0.54 5.33
C PHE A 88 2.45 -0.24 6.59
N ILE A 89 2.34 0.97 7.15
CA ILE A 89 3.03 1.31 8.41
C ILE A 89 2.57 0.37 9.54
N CYS A 90 1.28 0.04 9.61
CA CYS A 90 0.77 -0.92 10.60
C CYS A 90 1.36 -2.33 10.38
N LEU A 91 1.53 -2.76 9.13
CA LEU A 91 2.18 -4.04 8.83
C LEU A 91 3.66 -4.07 9.24
N LEU A 92 4.41 -2.98 9.04
CA LEU A 92 5.79 -2.90 9.52
C LEU A 92 5.87 -3.04 11.05
N HIS A 93 4.92 -2.44 11.77
CA HIS A 93 4.83 -2.66 13.21
C HIS A 93 4.46 -4.10 13.57
N LEU A 94 3.49 -4.69 12.87
CA LEU A 94 3.10 -6.09 13.09
C LEU A 94 4.25 -7.05 12.78
N ALA A 95 5.09 -6.76 11.77
CA ALA A 95 6.27 -7.56 11.48
C ALA A 95 7.24 -7.60 12.66
N ASN A 96 7.44 -6.48 13.33
CA ASN A 96 8.27 -6.42 14.53
C ASN A 96 7.60 -7.11 15.75
N GLU A 97 6.28 -6.97 15.90
CA GLU A 97 5.53 -7.50 17.07
C GLU A 97 5.25 -9.01 16.97
N LYS A 98 5.05 -9.52 15.75
CA LYS A 98 4.58 -10.88 15.46
C LYS A 98 5.56 -11.69 14.60
N SER A 99 6.75 -11.15 14.33
CA SER A 99 7.79 -11.78 13.49
C SER A 99 7.31 -12.13 12.08
N LEU A 100 6.52 -11.24 11.45
CA LEU A 100 6.15 -11.40 10.04
C LEU A 100 7.35 -11.09 9.14
N THR A 101 7.46 -11.81 8.03
CA THR A 101 8.39 -11.47 6.96
C THR A 101 7.62 -10.85 5.80
N ILE A 102 8.14 -9.75 5.26
CA ILE A 102 7.53 -9.03 4.15
C ILE A 102 8.45 -9.16 2.94
N PHE A 103 7.90 -9.66 1.84
CA PHE A 103 8.60 -9.78 0.57
C PHE A 103 8.07 -8.73 -0.40
N GLY A 104 8.98 -8.04 -1.08
CA GLY A 104 8.64 -7.18 -2.21
C GLY A 104 8.88 -7.93 -3.50
N ASP A 105 8.01 -7.73 -4.49
CA ASP A 105 8.26 -8.14 -5.88
C ASP A 105 9.30 -7.17 -6.47
N GLY A 106 10.56 -7.39 -6.09
CA GLY A 106 11.68 -6.63 -6.59
C GLY A 106 12.00 -7.10 -7.99
N GLN A 107 11.27 -6.62 -8.99
CA GLN A 107 11.74 -6.73 -10.37
C GLN A 107 13.00 -5.86 -10.48
N GLU A 108 14.17 -6.48 -10.32
CA GLU A 108 15.44 -5.87 -10.65
C GLU A 108 15.33 -5.43 -12.12
N ARG A 109 15.14 -4.12 -12.34
CA ARG A 109 15.36 -3.53 -13.66
C ARG A 109 16.85 -3.66 -13.92
N GLY A 110 17.24 -4.79 -14.51
CA GLY A 110 18.55 -4.97 -15.11
C GLY A 110 18.84 -3.76 -15.99
N GLY A 111 19.84 -2.99 -15.58
CA GLY A 111 20.41 -1.95 -16.40
C GLY A 111 21.32 -2.61 -17.41
N ASP A 112 20.89 -2.62 -18.67
CA ASP A 112 21.76 -2.55 -19.83
C ASP A 112 21.79 -1.10 -20.33
#